data_AF-A0A6G8I2P5-F1
#
_entry.id   AF-A0A6G8I2P5-F1
#
_cell.length_a   1.000
_cell.length_b   1.000
_cell.length_c   1.000
_cell.angle_alpha   90.00
_cell.angle_beta   90.00
_cell.angle_gamma   90.00
#
_symmetry.space_group_name_H-M   'P 1'
#
loop_
_entity.id
_entity.type
_entity.pdbx_description
1 polymer ?
#
loop_
_entity_poly.entity_id
_entity_poly.type
_entity_poly.pdbx_seq_one_letter_code
_entity_poly.pdbx_strand_id
1 'polypeptide(L)' 'MEASKTSILDIINLMSTLNADTVEMDFEYDGTPLRFQCKLMLREDD' A
#
# COMPACT_ATOMS: atom_id res chain seq x y z
N MET A 1 -5.74 -10.52 17.72
CA MET A 1 -4.80 -10.49 16.59
C MET A 1 -4.39 -9.03 16.45
N GLU A 2 -3.12 -8.69 16.71
CA GLU A 2 -2.67 -7.32 16.44
C GLU A 2 -2.65 -7.12 14.92
N ALA A 3 -3.41 -6.15 14.41
CA ALA A 3 -3.34 -5.78 13.01
C ALA A 3 -1.90 -5.35 12.71
N SER A 4 -1.24 -6.05 11.80
CA SER A 4 0.09 -5.69 11.32
C SER A 4 0.01 -4.25 10.79
N LYS A 5 0.68 -3.31 11.46
CA LYS A 5 0.71 -1.91 11.03
C LYS A 5 1.65 -1.80 9.83
N THR A 6 1.18 -2.14 8.64
CA THR A 6 1.90 -1.84 7.40
C THR A 6 2.02 -0.32 7.29
N SER A 7 3.27 0.17 7.30
CA SER A 7 3.52 1.60 7.20
C SER A 7 3.59 2.04 5.74
N ILE A 8 3.38 3.33 5.47
CA ILE A 8 3.47 3.88 4.10
C ILE A 8 4.87 3.62 3.50
N LEU A 9 5.92 3.62 4.33
CA LEU A 9 7.28 3.29 3.92
C LEU A 9 7.42 1.86 3.40
N ASP A 10 6.74 0.89 4.04
CA ASP A 10 6.73 -0.50 3.57
C ASP A 10 6.09 -0.61 2.18
N ILE A 11 5.01 0.15 1.95
CA ILE A 11 4.31 0.21 0.66
C ILE A 11 5.23 0.79 -0.42
N ILE A 12 5.93 1.89 -0.13
CA ILE A 12 6.88 2.51 -1.07
C ILE A 12 8.04 1.56 -1.40
N ASN A 13 8.60 0.88 -0.39
CA ASN A 13 9.66 -0.09 -0.59
C ASN A 13 9.19 -1.28 -1.43
N LEU A 14 7.97 -1.76 -1.22
CA LEU A 14 7.36 -2.83 -2.00
C LEU A 14 7.15 -2.40 -3.46
N MET A 15 6.59 -1.22 -3.69
CA MET A 15 6.44 -0.63 -5.04
C MET A 15 7.79 -0.50 -5.77
N SER A 16 8.82 -0.01 -5.07
CA SER A 16 10.17 0.09 -5.64
C SER A 16 10.78 -1.28 -5.94
N THR A 17 10.56 -2.28 -5.08
CA THR A 17 11.07 -3.64 -5.27
C THR A 17 10.40 -4.34 -6.45
N LEU A 18 9.09 -4.13 -6.61
CA LEU A 18 8.30 -4.67 -7.71
C LEU A 18 8.44 -3.86 -9.00
N ASN A 19 9.13 -2.71 -8.95
CA ASN A 19 9.19 -1.72 -10.03
C ASN A 19 7.78 -1.43 -10.61
N ALA A 20 6.84 -1.19 -9.71
CA ALA A 20 5.42 -1.04 -10.02
C ALA A 20 4.89 0.28 -9.46
N ASP A 21 4.14 1.02 -10.28
CA ASP A 21 3.47 2.25 -9.86
C ASP A 21 2.20 1.99 -9.05
N THR A 22 1.72 0.75 -9.02
CA THR A 22 0.49 0.34 -8.33
C THR A 22 0.73 -0.96 -7.57
N VAL A 23 0.22 -1.03 -6.35
CA VAL A 23 0.24 -2.25 -5.52
C VAL A 23 -1.11 -2.47 -4.87
N GLU A 24 -1.52 -3.73 -4.80
CA GLU A 24 -2.72 -4.17 -4.10
C GLU A 24 -2.30 -4.93 -2.85
N MET A 25 -2.94 -4.62 -1.72
CA MET A 25 -2.67 -5.26 -0.45
C MET A 25 -3.96 -5.66 0.25
N ASP A 26 -3.95 -6.86 0.81
CA ASP A 26 -5.03 -7.38 1.64
C ASP A 26 -4.73 -7.08 3.11
N PHE A 27 -5.71 -6.55 3.85
CA PHE A 27 -5.62 -6.37 5.30
C PHE A 27 -6.95 -6.66 5.97
N GLU A 28 -6.90 -6.93 7.27
CA GLU A 28 -8.07 -7.10 8.11
C GLU A 28 -8.22 -5.88 9.03
N TYR A 29 -9.38 -5.24 8.98
CA TYR A 29 -9.76 -4.16 9.89
C TYR A 29 -11.05 -4.52 10.60
N ASP A 30 -11.01 -4.59 11.92
CA ASP A 30 -12.18 -4.93 12.75
C ASP A 30 -12.86 -6.25 12.31
N GLY A 31 -12.05 -7.27 11.99
CA GLY A 31 -12.53 -8.57 11.49
C GLY A 31 -13.08 -8.55 10.06
N THR A 32 -13.03 -7.41 9.37
CA THR A 32 -13.46 -7.28 7.98
C THR A 32 -12.23 -7.39 7.05
N PRO A 33 -12.20 -8.36 6.14
CA PRO A 33 -11.17 -8.42 5.12
C PRO A 33 -11.39 -7.29 4.11
N LEU A 34 -10.36 -6.49 3.89
CA LEU A 34 -10.35 -5.35 3.00
C LEU A 34 -9.18 -5.47 2.04
N ARG A 35 -9.39 -5.02 0.81
CA ARG A 35 -8.33 -4.85 -0.18
C ARG A 35 -8.20 -3.38 -0.50
N PHE A 36 -6.98 -2.88 -0.46
CA PHE A 36 -6.69 -1.52 -0.89
C PHE A 36 -5.63 -1.51 -1.97
N GLN A 37 -5.78 -0.57 -2.90
CA GLN A 37 -4.85 -0.31 -3.96
C GLN A 37 -4.17 1.03 -3.69
N CYS A 38 -2.86 1.05 -3.72
CA CYS A 38 -2.06 2.27 -3.67
C CYS A 38 -1.45 2.51 -5.04
N LYS A 39 -1.53 3.76 -5.53
CA LYS A 39 -0.92 4.20 -6.78
C LYS A 39 0.02 5.37 -6.50
N LEU A 40 1.27 5.29 -6.94
CA LEU A 40 2.19 6.42 -6.92
C LEU A 40 1.71 7.47 -7.92
N MET A 41 1.53 8.69 -7.44
CA MET A 41 1.25 9.84 -8.28
C MET A 41 2.47 10.73 -8.25
N LEU A 42 3.03 11.00 -9.43
CA LEU A 42 4.00 12.07 -9.57
C LEU A 42 3.26 13.39 -9.37
N ARG A 43 3.91 14.32 -8.68
CA ARG A 43 3.41 15.69 -8.59
C ARG A 43 3.44 16.25 -10.01
N GLU A 44 2.29 16.68 -10.52
CA GLU A 44 2.27 17.56 -11.69
C GLU A 44 2.83 18.90 -11.20
N ASP A 45 4.11 19.16 -11.48
CA ASP A 45 4.69 20.50 -11.35
C ASP A 45 4.11 21.34 -12.50
N ASP A 46 3.22 22.27 -12.14
CA ASP A 46 2.67 23.32 -13.02
C ASP A 46 3.65 24.50 -13.12
#